data_AF-A0A379GIM8-F1
#
_entry.id   AF-A0A379GIM8-F1
#
_cell.length_a   1.000
_cell.length_b   1.000
_cell.length_c   1.000
_cell.angle_alpha   90.00
_cell.angle_beta   90.00
_cell.angle_gamma   90.00
#
_symmetry.space_group_name_H-M   'P 1'
#
loop_
_entity.id
_entity.type
_entity.pdbx_description
1 polymer ?
#
loop_
_entity_poly.entity_id
_entity_poly.type
_entity_poly.pdbx_seq_one_letter_code
_entity_poly.pdbx_strand_id
1 'polypeptide(L)'
;MRILCWMLGRSLETLQIRMEKANQNALLVAQFLRDHEKVKVIHYLPFVDENSIEGQVFARQCTGAGSTFSFDIVGGEAEAFRFLNAMKIFKLAVSLGGTESLACHPGSTTHSGVPMELRHNIGIQETTIRFIYWY
;
A
#
# COMPACT_ATOMS: atom_id res chain seq x y z
N MET A 1 10.75 29.22 1.09
CA MET A 1 10.95 28.53 2.39
C MET A 1 9.78 28.72 3.37
N ARG A 2 9.31 29.95 3.68
CA ARG A 2 8.30 30.19 4.74
C ARG A 2 6.91 29.56 4.50
N ILE A 3 6.43 29.49 3.26
CA ILE A 3 5.10 28.94 2.94
C ILE A 3 5.04 27.41 3.12
N LEU A 4 6.10 26.69 2.76
CA LEU A 4 6.16 25.22 2.87
C LEU A 4 6.09 24.76 4.34
N CYS A 5 6.87 25.39 5.22
CA CYS A 5 6.84 25.08 6.66
C CYS A 5 5.46 25.34 7.26
N TRP A 6 4.78 26.41 6.83
CA TRP A 6 3.42 26.72 7.28
C TRP A 6 2.39 25.67 6.81
N MET A 7 2.46 25.23 5.55
CA MET A 7 1.58 24.18 5.03
C MET A 7 1.78 22.83 5.75
N LEU A 8 3.02 22.49 6.09
CA LEU A 8 3.31 21.31 6.90
C LEU A 8 2.72 21.45 8.31
N GLY A 9 2.94 22.59 8.97
CA GLY A 9 2.36 22.87 10.29
C GLY A 9 0.85 22.70 10.32
N ARG A 10 0.14 23.29 9.35
CA ARG A 10 -1.31 23.12 9.18
C ARG A 10 -1.72 21.65 8.97
N SER A 11 -0.92 20.87 8.23
CA SER A 11 -1.23 19.46 7.95
C SER A 11 -1.08 18.59 9.21
N LEU A 12 -0.15 18.93 10.11
CA LEU A 12 0.12 18.17 11.34
C LEU A 12 -1.05 18.22 12.33
N GLU A 13 -1.83 19.31 12.36
CA GLU A 13 -2.98 19.47 13.26
C GLU A 13 -4.03 18.35 13.11
N THR A 14 -4.15 17.77 11.91
CA THR A 14 -5.10 16.69 11.61
C THR A 14 -4.42 15.33 11.43
N LEU A 15 -3.11 15.22 11.70
CA LEU A 15 -2.34 14.01 11.40
C LEU A 15 -2.89 12.78 12.12
N GLN A 16 -3.14 12.87 13.42
CA GLN A 16 -3.58 11.73 14.23
C GLN A 16 -4.90 11.15 13.71
N ILE A 17 -5.93 11.98 13.54
CA ILE A 17 -7.25 11.52 13.07
C ILE A 17 -7.19 10.94 11.65
N ARG A 18 -6.32 11.50 10.80
CA ARG A 18 -6.12 11.03 9.43
C ARG A 18 -5.42 9.67 9.41
N MET A 19 -4.37 9.49 10.21
CA MET A 19 -3.63 8.23 10.31
C MET A 19 -4.48 7.11 10.90
N GLU A 20 -5.26 7.39 11.95
CA GLU A 20 -6.15 6.41 12.57
C GLU A 20 -7.19 5.90 11.57
N LYS A 21 -7.88 6.84 10.91
CA LYS A 21 -8.89 6.49 9.92
C LYS A 21 -8.30 5.72 8.73
N ALA A 22 -7.15 6.16 8.22
CA ALA A 22 -6.50 5.49 7.10
C ALA A 22 -6.00 4.07 7.46
N ASN A 23 -5.50 3.86 8.69
CA ASN A 23 -5.12 2.55 9.19
C ASN A 23 -6.33 1.59 9.29
N GLN A 24 -7.43 2.04 9.91
CA GLN A 24 -8.67 1.24 10.02
C GLN A 24 -9.22 0.85 8.65
N ASN A 25 -9.29 1.83 7.76
CA ASN A 25 -9.81 1.66 6.41
C ASN A 25 -8.94 0.71 5.58
N ALA A 26 -7.61 0.82 5.66
CA ALA A 26 -6.70 -0.07 4.95
C ALA A 26 -6.83 -1.53 5.44
N LEU A 27 -7.01 -1.75 6.75
CA LEU A 27 -7.26 -3.08 7.29
C LEU A 27 -8.53 -3.71 6.72
N LEU A 28 -9.63 -2.94 6.62
CA LEU A 28 -10.89 -3.44 6.04
C LEU A 28 -10.73 -3.83 4.56
N VAL A 29 -10.07 -3.00 3.76
CA VAL A 29 -9.82 -3.30 2.34
C VAL A 29 -8.88 -4.49 2.20
N ALA A 30 -7.83 -4.57 3.02
CA ALA A 30 -6.89 -5.70 2.99
C ALA A 30 -7.57 -7.01 3.40
N GLN A 31 -8.48 -7.00 4.38
CA GLN A 31 -9.30 -8.16 4.76
C GLN A 31 -10.20 -8.60 3.60
N PHE A 32 -10.91 -7.66 2.97
CA PHE A 32 -11.74 -7.96 1.80
C PHE A 32 -10.93 -8.60 0.66
N LEU A 33 -9.75 -8.05 0.37
CA LEU A 33 -8.89 -8.56 -0.70
C LEU A 33 -8.24 -9.90 -0.33
N ARG A 34 -7.95 -10.15 0.95
CA ARG A 34 -7.37 -11.42 1.42
C ARG A 34 -8.25 -12.62 1.06
N ASP A 35 -9.55 -12.46 1.16
CA ASP A 35 -10.53 -13.53 0.92
C ASP A 35 -11.01 -13.57 -0.54
N HIS A 36 -10.49 -12.70 -1.41
CA HIS A 36 -10.93 -12.57 -2.79
C HIS A 36 -10.18 -13.55 -3.71
N GLU A 37 -10.90 -14.40 -4.44
CA GLU A 37 -10.37 -15.46 -5.32
C GLU A 37 -9.38 -15.00 -6.41
N LYS A 38 -9.46 -13.75 -6.85
CA LYS A 38 -8.48 -13.16 -7.80
C LYS A 38 -7.18 -12.67 -7.15
N VAL A 39 -7.08 -12.65 -5.84
CA VAL A 39 -5.88 -12.23 -5.11
C VAL A 39 -5.09 -13.46 -4.68
N LYS A 40 -3.81 -13.51 -5.06
CA LYS A 40 -2.91 -14.62 -4.77
C LYS A 40 -2.29 -14.53 -3.38
N VAL A 41 -1.82 -13.34 -3.01
CA VAL A 41 -1.20 -13.09 -1.70
C VAL A 41 -1.37 -11.62 -1.32
N ILE A 42 -1.59 -11.39 -0.02
CA ILE A 42 -1.56 -10.05 0.59
C ILE A 42 -0.25 -9.88 1.35
N HIS A 43 0.42 -8.75 1.11
CA HIS A 43 1.60 -8.31 1.82
C HIS A 43 1.21 -7.15 2.74
N TYR A 44 0.78 -7.47 3.96
CA TYR A 44 0.36 -6.49 4.97
C TYR A 44 0.75 -6.95 6.37
N LEU A 45 1.33 -6.04 7.17
CA LEU A 45 1.92 -6.36 8.47
C LEU A 45 0.96 -7.08 9.45
N PRO A 46 -0.34 -6.73 9.56
CA PRO A 46 -1.27 -7.43 10.44
C PRO A 46 -1.57 -8.88 10.04
N PHE A 47 -1.14 -9.32 8.85
CA PHE A 47 -1.35 -10.70 8.37
C PHE A 47 -0.07 -11.54 8.41
N VAL A 48 1.04 -10.96 8.86
CA VAL A 48 2.27 -11.70 9.13
C VAL A 48 2.08 -12.55 10.38
N ASP A 49 2.73 -13.72 10.44
CA ASP A 49 2.71 -14.58 11.63
C ASP A 49 3.26 -13.80 12.83
N GLU A 50 2.46 -13.69 13.89
CA GLU A 50 2.82 -12.98 15.12
C GLU A 50 4.08 -13.56 15.81
N ASN A 51 4.38 -14.83 15.57
CA ASN A 51 5.56 -15.49 16.12
C ASN A 51 6.82 -15.29 15.27
N SER A 52 6.69 -14.78 14.04
CA SER A 52 7.84 -14.47 13.19
C SER A 52 8.64 -13.30 13.76
N ILE A 53 9.87 -13.14 13.29
CA ILE A 53 10.72 -12.01 13.70
C ILE A 53 10.04 -10.68 13.34
N GLU A 54 9.45 -10.61 12.14
CA GLU A 54 8.74 -9.45 11.63
C GLU A 54 7.47 -9.16 12.43
N GLY A 55 6.68 -10.19 12.77
CA GLY A 55 5.48 -10.06 13.60
C GLY A 55 5.80 -9.53 15.00
N GLN A 56 6.85 -10.07 15.63
CA GLN A 56 7.32 -9.60 16.95
C GLN A 56 7.84 -8.17 16.91
N VAL A 57 8.56 -7.78 15.83
CA VAL A 57 9.03 -6.40 15.65
C VAL A 57 7.85 -5.45 15.46
N PHE A 58 6.90 -5.81 14.61
CA PHE A 58 5.68 -5.03 14.37
C PHE A 58 4.92 -4.79 15.68
N ALA A 59 4.66 -5.84 16.46
CA ALA A 59 3.95 -5.73 17.74
C ALA A 59 4.68 -4.83 18.77
N ARG A 60 6.02 -4.78 18.73
CA ARG A 60 6.82 -3.96 19.65
C ARG A 60 6.97 -2.51 19.21
N GLN A 61 7.01 -2.24 17.90
CA GLN A 61 7.40 -0.94 17.35
C GLN A 61 6.24 -0.14 16.75
N CYS A 62 5.09 -0.76 16.51
CA CYS A 62 3.99 -0.14 15.79
C CYS A 62 2.67 -0.25 16.56
N THR A 63 1.90 0.85 16.58
CA THR A 63 0.52 0.86 17.10
C THR A 63 -0.52 0.55 16.02
N GLY A 64 -0.09 0.48 14.76
CA GLY A 64 -0.91 0.15 13.59
C GLY A 64 -0.01 -0.04 12.36
N ALA A 65 -0.52 -0.75 11.36
CA ALA A 65 0.23 -1.03 10.14
C ALA A 65 0.22 0.13 9.12
N GLY A 66 -0.61 1.15 9.36
CA GLY A 66 -0.79 2.27 8.47
C GLY A 66 -1.66 1.92 7.26
N SER A 67 -1.64 2.81 6.27
CA SER A 67 -2.57 2.79 5.15
C SER A 67 -2.05 2.13 3.88
N THR A 68 -0.79 1.70 3.89
CA THR A 68 -0.11 1.20 2.69
C THR A 68 0.09 -0.30 2.81
N PHE A 69 -0.31 -1.01 1.77
CA PHE A 69 -0.09 -2.44 1.64
C PHE A 69 0.02 -2.83 0.17
N SER A 70 0.51 -4.04 -0.09
CA SER A 70 0.62 -4.58 -1.44
C SER A 70 0.00 -5.96 -1.52
N PHE A 71 -0.30 -6.38 -2.74
CA PHE A 71 -0.84 -7.71 -3.01
C PHE A 71 -0.50 -8.13 -4.43
N ASP A 72 -0.47 -9.44 -4.65
CA ASP A 72 -0.31 -10.01 -5.98
C ASP A 72 -1.65 -10.53 -6.50
N ILE A 73 -1.95 -10.20 -7.75
CA ILE A 73 -3.14 -10.70 -8.44
C ILE A 73 -2.84 -11.98 -9.23
N VAL A 74 -3.84 -12.85 -9.36
CA VAL A 74 -3.79 -14.00 -10.28
C VAL A 74 -3.96 -13.49 -11.71
N GLY A 75 -3.12 -13.93 -12.66
CA GLY A 75 -3.27 -13.61 -14.09
C GLY A 75 -2.14 -12.79 -14.71
N GLY A 76 -1.08 -12.48 -13.96
CA GLY A 76 0.13 -11.82 -14.50
C GLY A 76 0.00 -10.30 -14.69
N GLU A 77 0.97 -9.71 -15.38
CA GLU A 77 1.08 -8.26 -15.58
C GLU A 77 -0.15 -7.65 -16.27
N ALA A 78 -0.63 -8.31 -17.33
CA ALA A 78 -1.78 -7.83 -18.08
C ALA A 78 -3.04 -7.74 -17.20
N GLU A 79 -3.21 -8.68 -16.27
CA GLU A 79 -4.31 -8.64 -15.32
C GLU A 79 -4.14 -7.54 -14.27
N ALA A 80 -2.91 -7.33 -13.79
CA ALA A 80 -2.60 -6.22 -12.88
C ALA A 80 -2.93 -4.86 -13.52
N PHE A 81 -2.58 -4.66 -14.79
CA PHE A 81 -2.94 -3.45 -15.53
C PHE A 81 -4.44 -3.34 -15.78
N ARG A 82 -5.11 -4.44 -16.15
CA ARG A 82 -6.57 -4.43 -16.32
C ARG A 82 -7.29 -4.04 -15.04
N PHE A 83 -6.87 -4.59 -13.91
CA PHE A 83 -7.38 -4.25 -12.59
C PHE A 83 -7.21 -2.76 -12.30
N LEU A 84 -5.98 -2.24 -12.43
CA LEU A 84 -5.68 -0.82 -12.19
C LEU A 84 -6.49 0.10 -13.09
N ASN A 85 -6.62 -0.23 -14.37
CA ASN A 85 -7.39 0.56 -15.35
C ASN A 85 -8.91 0.56 -15.09
N ALA A 86 -9.42 -0.45 -14.37
CA ALA A 86 -10.84 -0.53 -14.01
C ALA A 86 -11.19 0.27 -12.74
N MET A 87 -10.19 0.77 -12.00
CA MET A 87 -10.40 1.50 -10.75
C MET A 87 -11.02 2.89 -11.02
N LYS A 88 -12.11 3.20 -10.32
CA LYS A 88 -12.81 4.49 -10.43
C LYS A 88 -12.59 5.43 -9.23
N ILE A 89 -12.32 4.84 -8.06
CA ILE A 89 -12.13 5.59 -6.80
C ILE A 89 -10.64 5.85 -6.57
N PHE A 90 -9.79 4.85 -6.82
CA PHE A 90 -8.35 5.00 -6.66
C PHE A 90 -7.78 5.72 -7.87
N LYS A 91 -6.93 6.73 -7.61
CA LYS A 91 -6.15 7.34 -8.68
C LYS A 91 -4.91 6.50 -8.96
N LEU A 92 -4.59 6.33 -10.24
CA LEU A 92 -3.34 5.72 -10.66
C LEU A 92 -2.22 6.75 -10.49
N ALA A 93 -1.55 6.74 -9.34
CA ALA A 93 -0.46 7.67 -9.03
C ALA A 93 0.55 7.03 -8.08
N VAL A 94 1.77 7.60 -8.09
CA VAL A 94 2.93 7.04 -7.37
C VAL A 94 3.20 7.70 -6.01
N SER A 95 2.51 8.81 -5.71
CA SER A 95 2.70 9.59 -4.48
C SER A 95 2.15 8.86 -3.25
N LEU A 96 2.43 9.38 -2.05
CA LEU A 96 1.98 8.89 -0.75
C LEU A 96 1.55 10.08 0.12
N GLY A 97 0.70 9.85 1.13
CA GLY A 97 0.48 10.83 2.20
C GLY A 97 -0.55 11.94 1.92
N GLY A 98 -1.15 11.99 0.74
CA GLY A 98 -2.32 12.85 0.44
C GLY A 98 -3.61 12.29 1.04
N THR A 99 -4.75 12.97 0.93
CA THR A 99 -6.04 12.44 1.42
C THR A 99 -6.77 11.55 0.41
N GLU A 100 -6.13 11.23 -0.70
CA GLU A 100 -6.72 10.52 -1.83
C GLU A 100 -6.24 9.07 -1.83
N SER A 101 -7.12 8.13 -2.20
CA SER A 101 -6.71 6.73 -2.33
C SER A 101 -5.95 6.52 -3.64
N LEU A 102 -4.76 5.93 -3.56
CA LEU A 102 -3.84 5.75 -4.68
C LEU A 102 -3.51 4.28 -4.90
N ALA A 103 -3.37 3.90 -6.16
CA ALA A 103 -2.94 2.57 -6.56
C ALA A 103 -1.84 2.67 -7.62
N CYS A 104 -0.85 1.78 -7.56
CA CYS A 104 0.19 1.71 -8.60
C CYS A 104 0.71 0.28 -8.79
N HIS A 105 1.24 0.01 -9.98
CA HIS A 105 2.08 -1.16 -10.25
C HIS A 105 3.55 -0.78 -10.03
N PRO A 106 4.21 -1.22 -8.94
CA PRO A 106 5.55 -0.74 -8.59
C PRO A 106 6.60 -1.03 -9.67
N GLY A 107 6.55 -2.21 -10.30
CA GLY A 107 7.53 -2.66 -11.29
C GLY A 107 7.60 -1.79 -12.55
N SER A 108 6.48 -1.19 -12.97
CA SER A 108 6.44 -0.27 -14.13
C SER A 108 6.47 1.21 -13.74
N THR A 109 6.44 1.52 -12.45
CA THR A 109 6.38 2.90 -11.94
C THR A 109 7.53 3.20 -10.98
N THR A 110 7.29 3.18 -9.67
CA THR A 110 8.23 3.62 -8.64
C THR A 110 9.53 2.83 -8.60
N HIS A 111 9.54 1.59 -9.09
CA HIS A 111 10.69 0.71 -9.10
C HIS A 111 11.13 0.32 -10.51
N SER A 112 10.70 1.07 -11.55
CA SER A 112 11.05 0.76 -12.95
C SER A 112 12.56 0.80 -13.23
N GLY A 113 13.31 1.60 -12.47
CA GLY A 113 14.77 1.66 -12.54
C GLY A 113 15.50 0.51 -11.82
N VAL A 114 14.79 -0.37 -11.10
CA VAL A 114 15.38 -1.51 -10.39
C VAL A 114 15.42 -2.72 -11.35
N PRO A 115 16.58 -3.38 -11.53
CA PRO A 115 16.68 -4.58 -12.37
C PRO A 115 15.65 -5.64 -11.98
N MET A 116 15.09 -6.33 -12.98
CA MET A 116 14.02 -7.31 -12.78
C MET A 116 14.38 -8.38 -11.74
N GLU A 117 15.56 -8.97 -11.85
CA GLU A 117 16.04 -9.99 -10.90
C GLU A 117 16.06 -9.45 -9.46
N LEU A 118 16.51 -8.21 -9.28
CA LEU A 118 16.55 -7.60 -7.95
C LEU A 118 15.14 -7.28 -7.44
N ARG A 119 14.21 -6.85 -8.31
CA ARG A 119 12.80 -6.67 -7.96
C ARG A 119 12.16 -7.97 -7.47
N HIS A 120 12.38 -9.07 -8.19
CA HIS A 120 11.87 -10.38 -7.80
C HIS A 120 12.46 -10.84 -6.47
N ASN A 121 13.76 -10.61 -6.24
CA ASN A 121 14.42 -10.96 -4.98
C ASN A 121 13.85 -10.20 -3.76
N ILE A 122 13.34 -8.99 -3.96
CA ILE A 122 12.69 -8.20 -2.90
C ILE A 122 11.16 -8.36 -2.89
N GLY A 123 10.61 -9.33 -3.63
CA GLY A 123 9.19 -9.66 -3.65
C GLY A 123 8.32 -8.74 -4.50
N ILE A 124 8.90 -7.93 -5.40
CA ILE A 124 8.16 -7.12 -6.37
C ILE A 124 8.04 -7.90 -7.68
N GLN A 125 6.88 -8.52 -7.86
CA GLN A 125 6.51 -9.25 -9.06
C GLN A 125 5.77 -8.33 -10.05
N GLU A 126 5.62 -8.78 -11.29
CA GLU A 126 4.79 -8.14 -12.32
C GLU A 126 3.29 -8.19 -11.97
N THR A 127 2.91 -9.02 -10.99
CA THR A 127 1.55 -9.11 -10.45
C THR A 127 1.31 -8.13 -9.30
N THR A 128 2.36 -7.49 -8.79
CA THR A 128 2.30 -6.74 -7.54
C THR A 128 1.61 -5.41 -7.76
N ILE A 129 0.57 -5.17 -6.99
CA ILE A 129 -0.14 -3.90 -6.90
C ILE A 129 0.07 -3.34 -5.50
N ARG A 130 0.35 -2.04 -5.39
CA ARG A 130 0.44 -1.32 -4.11
C ARG A 130 -0.73 -0.36 -3.96
N PHE A 131 -1.42 -0.47 -2.83
CA PHE A 131 -2.51 0.42 -2.42
C PHE A 131 -2.05 1.36 -1.31
N ILE A 132 -2.59 2.58 -1.36
CA ILE A 132 -2.46 3.60 -0.32
C ILE A 132 -3.87 4.11 -0.07
N TYR A 133 -4.48 3.67 1.02
CA TYR A 133 -5.91 3.87 1.23
C TYR A 133 -6.23 4.97 2.24
N TRP A 134 -7.14 5.87 1.87
CA TRP A 134 -7.47 7.04 2.69
C TRP A 134 -8.96 7.17 3.02
N TYR A 135 -9.87 6.67 2.18
CA TYR A 135 -11.33 6.88 2.31
C TYR A 135 -12.04 5.87 3.22
#